data_AF-A0A9R1DRP3-F1
#
_entry.id   AF-A0A9R1DRP3-F1
#
_cell.length_a   1.000
_cell.length_b   1.000
_cell.length_c   1.000
_cell.angle_alpha   90.00
_cell.angle_beta   90.00
_cell.angle_gamma   90.00
#
_symmetry.space_group_name_H-M   'P 1'
#
loop_
_entity.id
_entity.type
_entity.pdbx_description
1 polymer ?
#
loop_
_entity_poly.entity_id
_entity_poly.type
_entity_poly.pdbx_seq_one_letter_code
_entity_poly.pdbx_strand_id
1 'polypeptide(L)'
;MFMYGNYDGLNRRLPIFDIYLGVNYWSTVNINATDMPLLMEVIAYVHGGTVQVCLVNTGSGTPFISSLNLRPLKKTLYPQVNATQGLVLITRSSFGTKKNVRYPDDPYDRVWLPWTMPHSDKWLEISTADNVEDNLESFEVPSAVMRTAITAANTSSPIRFSWDAVRNADHHIPGYIWMLYFAELQRDAVREFYITVNGELAYPRVMTPLYLATDAIYGLRPPT
;
A
#
# COMPACT_ATOMS: atom_id res chain seq x y z
N MET A 1 8.26 -1.30 12.48
CA MET A 1 7.81 -0.02 13.08
C MET A 1 8.99 0.60 13.80
N PHE A 2 9.15 1.90 13.62
CA PHE A 2 10.18 2.71 14.25
C PHE A 2 9.50 3.91 14.92
N MET A 3 9.57 3.99 16.24
CA MET A 3 9.10 5.13 17.01
C MET A 3 10.21 5.55 17.96
N TYR A 4 10.82 6.69 17.69
CA TYR A 4 11.92 7.18 18.49
C TYR A 4 11.40 7.94 19.70
N GLY A 5 11.62 7.38 20.89
CA GLY A 5 11.23 7.96 22.18
C GLY A 5 12.44 8.37 23.02
N ASN A 6 13.48 8.94 22.40
CA ASN A 6 14.72 9.36 23.10
C ASN A 6 15.42 8.26 23.91
N TYR A 7 15.43 7.01 23.41
CA TYR A 7 15.92 5.86 24.18
C TYR A 7 17.41 5.96 24.57
N ASP A 8 18.18 6.79 23.86
CA ASP A 8 19.61 7.01 24.04
C ASP A 8 19.95 8.37 24.68
N GLY A 9 18.95 9.21 24.98
CA GLY A 9 19.17 10.56 25.51
C GLY A 9 19.74 11.56 24.49
N LEU A 10 19.82 11.21 23.20
CA LEU A 10 20.49 11.99 22.15
C LEU A 10 19.53 12.79 21.26
N ASN A 11 18.36 13.19 21.78
CA ASN A 11 17.29 13.97 21.13
C ASN A 11 17.70 15.20 20.28
N ARG A 12 18.97 15.62 20.30
CA ARG A 12 19.52 16.66 19.42
C ARG A 12 19.71 16.20 17.98
N ARG A 13 19.89 14.89 17.73
CA ARG A 13 20.07 14.33 16.39
C ARG A 13 19.24 13.07 16.24
N LEU A 14 18.23 13.12 15.39
CA LEU A 14 17.34 11.99 15.15
C LEU A 14 18.02 10.94 14.25
N PRO A 15 17.81 9.63 14.51
CA PRO A 15 18.44 8.57 13.74
C PRO A 15 18.04 8.56 12.26
N ILE A 16 19.04 8.42 11.39
CA ILE A 16 18.88 8.02 9.99
C ILE A 16 19.75 6.79 9.76
N PHE A 17 19.17 5.75 9.17
CA PHE A 17 19.86 4.49 8.91
C PHE A 17 19.14 3.69 7.82
N ASP A 18 19.84 2.78 7.18
CA ASP A 18 19.25 1.92 6.17
C ASP A 18 18.81 0.58 6.75
N ILE A 19 17.81 -0.02 6.12
CA ILE A 19 17.35 -1.36 6.43
C ILE A 19 17.43 -2.25 5.19
N TYR A 20 17.86 -3.48 5.40
CA TYR A 20 18.03 -4.49 4.36
C TYR A 20 17.30 -5.77 4.74
N LEU A 21 16.78 -6.45 3.72
CA LEU A 21 16.28 -7.82 3.81
C LEU A 21 17.30 -8.78 3.20
N GLY A 22 18.08 -9.44 4.04
CA GLY A 22 19.30 -10.13 3.65
C GLY A 22 20.30 -9.13 3.06
N VAL A 23 20.66 -9.34 1.80
CA VAL A 23 21.54 -8.43 1.03
C VAL A 23 20.79 -7.37 0.23
N ASN A 24 19.47 -7.44 0.20
CA ASN A 24 18.65 -6.54 -0.63
C ASN A 24 18.27 -5.30 0.16
N TYR A 25 18.54 -4.13 -0.42
CA TYR A 25 18.09 -2.86 0.15
C TYR A 25 16.57 -2.84 0.24
N TRP A 26 16.05 -2.47 1.40
CA TRP A 26 14.61 -2.31 1.62
C TRP A 26 14.25 -0.82 1.66
N SER A 27 14.81 -0.04 2.58
CA SER A 27 14.48 1.38 2.71
C SER A 27 15.48 2.12 3.59
N THR A 28 15.41 3.46 3.57
CA THR A 28 16.10 4.33 4.52
C THR A 28 15.10 4.80 5.57
N VAL A 29 15.35 4.43 6.83
CA VAL A 29 14.61 4.94 7.98
C VAL A 29 15.11 6.34 8.28
N ASN A 30 14.24 7.33 8.09
CA ASN A 30 14.52 8.72 8.41
C ASN A 30 13.56 9.19 9.52
N ILE A 31 14.07 9.26 10.75
CA ILE A 31 13.30 9.77 11.89
C ILE A 31 13.33 11.29 11.86
N ASN A 32 12.17 11.90 11.70
CA ASN A 32 11.99 13.34 11.55
C ASN A 32 11.25 13.99 12.73
N ALA A 33 10.66 13.19 13.62
CA ALA A 33 10.05 13.65 14.86
C ALA A 33 10.17 12.59 15.96
N THR A 34 10.16 13.03 17.22
CA THR A 34 9.97 12.14 18.38
C THR A 34 8.51 11.69 18.45
N ASP A 35 8.28 10.48 18.97
CA ASP A 35 6.93 9.92 19.24
C ASP A 35 6.00 9.78 18.02
N MET A 36 6.51 9.96 16.81
CA MET A 36 5.80 9.68 15.56
C MET A 36 6.18 8.29 15.04
N PRO A 37 5.22 7.34 14.91
CA PRO A 37 5.52 6.01 14.42
C PRO A 37 5.73 6.02 12.90
N LEU A 38 6.86 5.49 12.46
CA LEU A 38 7.14 5.17 11.06
C LEU A 38 6.89 3.67 10.82
N LEU A 39 5.95 3.39 9.93
CA LEU A 39 5.67 2.03 9.46
C LEU A 39 6.38 1.80 8.13
N MET A 40 7.06 0.65 8.05
CA MET A 40 7.66 0.16 6.82
C MET A 40 7.22 -1.28 6.61
N GLU A 41 6.95 -1.63 5.37
CA GLU A 41 6.52 -2.97 4.97
C GLU A 41 7.28 -3.40 3.71
N VAL A 42 7.71 -4.66 3.69
CA VAL A 42 8.25 -5.33 2.51
C VAL A 42 7.56 -6.68 2.37
N ILE A 43 7.21 -7.03 1.14
CA ILE A 43 6.74 -8.35 0.75
C ILE A 43 7.84 -8.97 -0.12
N ALA A 44 8.37 -10.11 0.30
CA ALA A 44 9.45 -10.76 -0.39
C ALA A 44 9.33 -12.27 -0.33
N TYR A 45 9.94 -12.93 -1.31
CA TYR A 45 10.15 -14.37 -1.28
C TYR A 45 11.31 -14.71 -0.34
N VAL A 46 11.10 -15.64 0.58
CA VAL A 46 12.11 -16.06 1.57
C VAL A 46 12.67 -17.42 1.19
N HIS A 47 13.98 -17.49 0.94
CA HIS A 47 14.69 -18.75 0.69
C HIS A 47 15.09 -19.42 2.02
N GLY A 48 14.94 -20.75 2.09
CA GLY A 48 15.52 -21.55 3.19
C GLY A 48 14.90 -21.31 4.58
N GLY A 49 13.72 -20.69 4.65
CA GLY A 49 12.96 -20.53 5.91
C GLY A 49 13.57 -19.56 6.94
N THR A 50 14.64 -18.85 6.61
CA THR A 50 15.27 -17.85 7.49
C THR A 50 15.16 -16.46 6.89
N VAL A 51 14.76 -15.48 7.71
CA VAL A 51 14.72 -14.07 7.35
C VAL A 51 15.79 -13.32 8.13
N GLN A 52 16.64 -12.58 7.41
CA GLN A 52 17.65 -11.70 8.01
C GLN A 52 17.25 -10.26 7.76
N VAL A 53 17.14 -9.46 8.81
CA VAL A 53 16.90 -8.01 8.73
C VAL A 53 18.14 -7.32 9.27
N CYS A 54 18.80 -6.53 8.42
CA CYS A 54 20.03 -5.82 8.78
C CYS A 54 19.75 -4.33 8.92
N LEU A 55 20.24 -3.71 10.00
CA LEU A 55 20.22 -2.27 10.20
C LEU A 55 21.62 -1.71 9.95
N VAL A 56 21.75 -0.78 9.02
CA VAL A 56 23.03 -0.21 8.60
C VAL A 56 23.10 1.24 9.02
N ASN A 57 24.03 1.56 9.92
CA ASN A 57 24.26 2.92 10.37
C ASN A 57 24.89 3.76 9.25
N THR A 58 24.25 4.87 8.87
CA THR A 58 24.74 5.82 7.86
C THR A 58 25.54 6.98 8.47
N GLY A 59 25.98 6.84 9.73
CA GLY A 59 26.69 7.87 10.48
C GLY A 59 25.76 8.89 11.16
N SER A 60 24.45 8.62 11.20
CA SER A 60 23.41 9.54 11.65
C SER A 60 22.60 9.05 12.85
N GLY A 61 23.26 8.43 13.83
CA GLY A 61 22.63 7.93 15.06
C GLY A 61 22.64 6.40 15.13
N THR A 62 22.19 5.84 16.26
CA THR A 62 22.17 4.39 16.45
C THR A 62 20.90 3.80 15.83
N PRO A 63 21.00 2.84 14.89
CA PRO A 63 19.84 2.17 14.34
C PRO A 63 19.06 1.40 15.41
N PHE A 64 17.74 1.34 15.28
CA PHE A 64 16.87 0.68 16.25
C PHE A 64 15.64 0.06 15.55
N ILE A 65 14.96 -0.87 16.23
CA ILE A 65 13.65 -1.40 15.81
C ILE A 65 12.74 -1.35 17.04
N SER A 66 11.55 -0.75 16.90
CA SER A 66 10.54 -0.77 17.97
C SER A 66 9.66 -2.02 17.88
N SER A 67 9.33 -2.47 16.67
CA SER A 67 8.58 -3.71 16.46
C SER A 67 8.86 -4.28 15.06
N LEU A 68 9.06 -5.60 14.99
CA LEU A 68 9.21 -6.39 13.77
C LEU A 68 8.14 -7.48 13.77
N ASN A 69 7.31 -7.50 12.74
CA ASN A 69 6.22 -8.48 12.59
C ASN A 69 6.44 -9.25 11.29
N LEU A 70 6.41 -10.58 11.38
CA LEU A 70 6.48 -11.46 10.22
C LEU A 70 5.10 -12.09 10.01
N ARG A 71 4.54 -11.90 8.81
CA ARG A 71 3.23 -12.45 8.42
C ARG A 71 3.44 -13.35 7.20
N PRO A 72 3.30 -14.68 7.34
CA PRO A 72 3.31 -15.58 6.19
C PRO A 72 2.16 -15.26 5.25
N LEU A 73 2.45 -15.19 3.94
CA LEU A 73 1.47 -14.92 2.90
C LEU A 73 1.36 -16.13 1.95
N LYS A 74 0.21 -16.29 1.30
CA LYS A 74 0.09 -17.23 0.19
C LYS A 74 0.96 -16.75 -0.98
N LYS A 75 1.60 -17.69 -1.68
CA LYS A 75 2.44 -17.37 -2.85
C LYS A 75 1.67 -16.65 -3.97
N THR A 76 0.36 -16.88 -4.06
CA THR A 76 -0.54 -16.27 -5.05
C THR A 76 -1.03 -14.87 -4.65
N LEU A 77 -0.84 -14.46 -3.38
CA LEU A 77 -1.44 -13.24 -2.84
C LEU A 77 -0.95 -11.99 -3.57
N TYR A 78 0.32 -11.95 -3.95
CA TYR A 78 0.92 -10.86 -4.73
C TYR A 78 1.62 -11.44 -5.96
N PRO A 79 0.97 -11.50 -7.14
CA PRO A 79 1.52 -12.11 -8.35
C PRO A 79 2.86 -11.53 -8.82
N GLN A 80 3.17 -10.31 -8.40
CA GLN A 80 4.40 -9.59 -8.74
C GLN A 80 5.60 -10.03 -7.89
N VAL A 81 5.38 -10.75 -6.79
CA VAL A 81 6.45 -11.19 -5.89
C VAL A 81 6.96 -12.55 -6.31
N ASN A 82 8.28 -12.66 -6.48
CA ASN A 82 8.95 -13.92 -6.79
C ASN A 82 10.37 -13.95 -6.17
N ALA A 83 11.14 -14.99 -6.47
CA ALA A 83 12.49 -15.16 -5.92
C ALA A 83 13.46 -14.01 -6.21
N THR A 84 13.20 -13.24 -7.27
CA THR A 84 14.06 -12.13 -7.72
C THR A 84 13.45 -10.75 -7.51
N GLN A 85 12.17 -10.67 -7.13
CA GLN A 85 11.44 -9.41 -7.02
C GLN A 85 10.58 -9.39 -5.76
N GLY A 86 10.84 -8.42 -4.89
CA GLY A 86 9.98 -8.06 -3.77
C GLY A 86 9.20 -6.76 -4.03
N LEU A 87 8.27 -6.44 -3.13
CA LEU A 87 7.52 -5.19 -3.11
C LEU A 87 7.81 -4.43 -1.82
N VAL A 88 8.21 -3.17 -1.93
CA VAL A 88 8.28 -2.25 -0.79
C VAL A 88 7.02 -1.41 -0.79
N LEU A 89 6.33 -1.36 0.34
CA LEU A 89 5.09 -0.60 0.44
C LEU A 89 5.36 0.90 0.40
N ILE A 90 4.78 1.58 -0.58
CA ILE A 90 4.71 3.05 -0.62
C ILE A 90 3.45 3.54 0.07
N THR A 91 2.29 3.03 -0.36
CA THR A 91 1.00 3.36 0.24
C THR A 91 0.01 2.22 0.06
N ARG A 92 -0.91 2.09 1.02
CA ARG A 92 -2.08 1.22 0.96
C ARG A 92 -3.23 1.95 1.63
N SER A 93 -4.29 2.22 0.86
CA SER A 93 -5.37 3.07 1.32
C SER A 93 -6.75 2.46 1.13
N SER A 94 -7.64 2.76 2.08
CA SER A 94 -9.09 2.55 1.99
C SER A 94 -9.75 3.87 1.62
N PHE A 95 -10.77 3.80 0.77
CA PHE A 95 -11.51 4.97 0.29
C PHE A 95 -12.92 5.01 0.87
N GLY A 96 -13.48 6.21 1.07
CA GLY A 96 -14.84 6.36 1.62
C GLY A 96 -14.95 6.04 3.11
N THR A 97 -13.83 6.08 3.85
CA THR A 97 -13.80 5.78 5.29
C THR A 97 -12.78 6.66 6.01
N LYS A 98 -12.99 6.86 7.31
CA LYS A 98 -12.04 7.50 8.23
C LYS A 98 -11.38 6.49 9.18
N LYS A 99 -11.70 5.21 9.03
CA LYS A 99 -11.22 4.15 9.90
C LYS A 99 -10.07 3.41 9.23
N ASN A 100 -9.09 3.02 10.04
CA ASN A 100 -8.08 2.06 9.61
C ASN A 100 -8.69 0.66 9.58
N VAL A 101 -8.30 -0.16 8.61
CA VAL A 101 -8.63 -1.60 8.58
C VAL A 101 -7.35 -2.41 8.77
N ARG A 102 -7.41 -3.43 9.63
CA ARG A 102 -6.30 -4.32 9.99
C ARG A 102 -6.84 -5.62 10.59
N TYR A 103 -6.00 -6.45 11.19
CA TYR A 103 -6.45 -7.60 11.97
C TYR A 103 -7.48 -7.19 13.05
N PRO A 104 -8.58 -7.93 13.25
CA PRO A 104 -8.91 -9.23 12.65
C PRO A 104 -9.59 -9.17 11.27
N ASP A 105 -9.99 -7.99 10.78
CA ASP A 105 -10.67 -7.86 9.49
C ASP A 105 -9.77 -8.24 8.31
N ASP A 106 -8.48 -7.90 8.39
CA ASP A 106 -7.45 -8.41 7.48
C ASP A 106 -6.65 -9.56 8.13
N PRO A 107 -6.81 -10.82 7.68
CA PRO A 107 -6.10 -11.96 8.27
C PRO A 107 -4.58 -11.90 8.05
N TYR A 108 -4.11 -11.13 7.06
CA TYR A 108 -2.68 -10.90 6.80
C TYR A 108 -2.13 -9.69 7.58
N ASP A 109 -2.97 -9.02 8.39
CA ASP A 109 -2.61 -7.88 9.24
C ASP A 109 -2.00 -6.69 8.48
N ARG A 110 -2.32 -6.57 7.19
CA ARG A 110 -1.96 -5.39 6.39
C ARG A 110 -2.71 -4.18 6.92
N VAL A 111 -2.02 -3.05 6.99
CA VAL A 111 -2.64 -1.78 7.38
C VAL A 111 -3.22 -1.12 6.16
N TRP A 112 -4.54 -0.93 6.17
CA TRP A 112 -5.23 -0.08 5.23
C TRP A 112 -5.57 1.23 5.92
N LEU A 113 -4.93 2.31 5.49
CA LEU A 113 -5.14 3.64 6.07
C LEU A 113 -6.23 4.37 5.28
N PRO A 114 -7.11 5.14 5.92
CA PRO A 114 -8.06 5.97 5.20
C PRO A 114 -7.28 6.94 4.29
N TRP A 115 -7.74 7.08 3.06
CA TRP A 115 -7.22 8.12 2.18
C TRP A 115 -7.71 9.48 2.68
N THR A 116 -6.79 10.30 3.20
CA THR A 116 -7.11 11.61 3.80
C THR A 116 -6.75 12.82 2.93
N MET A 117 -6.14 12.62 1.75
CA MET A 117 -5.75 13.74 0.90
C MET A 117 -6.98 14.34 0.19
N PRO A 118 -7.20 15.66 0.31
CA PRO A 118 -8.47 16.27 -0.03
C PRO A 118 -8.64 16.45 -1.55
N HIS A 119 -9.59 15.72 -2.10
CA HIS A 119 -10.29 16.09 -3.34
C HIS A 119 -11.81 16.06 -3.12
N SER A 120 -12.28 16.49 -1.94
CA SER A 120 -13.68 16.35 -1.49
C SER A 120 -14.70 16.88 -2.49
N ASP A 121 -14.37 17.93 -3.25
CA ASP A 121 -15.33 18.53 -4.18
C ASP A 121 -15.48 17.73 -5.48
N LYS A 122 -14.60 16.74 -5.71
CA LYS A 122 -14.57 15.95 -6.94
C LYS A 122 -15.06 14.52 -6.75
N TRP A 123 -15.16 14.04 -5.50
CA TRP A 123 -15.52 12.67 -5.18
C TRP A 123 -16.72 12.61 -4.25
N LEU A 124 -17.49 11.54 -4.37
CA LEU A 124 -18.55 11.18 -3.43
C LEU A 124 -18.14 9.91 -2.73
N GLU A 125 -18.24 9.90 -1.40
CA GLU A 125 -18.04 8.69 -0.61
C GLU A 125 -19.33 7.87 -0.61
N ILE A 126 -19.22 6.57 -0.87
CA ILE A 126 -20.34 5.64 -0.82
C ILE A 126 -19.96 4.46 0.07
N SER A 127 -20.96 3.85 0.68
CA SER A 127 -20.78 2.68 1.53
C SER A 127 -21.98 1.75 1.46
N THR A 128 -21.75 0.50 1.87
CA THR A 128 -22.81 -0.50 2.06
C THR A 128 -22.64 -1.20 3.41
N ALA A 129 -23.76 -1.65 3.98
CA ALA A 129 -23.75 -2.52 5.15
C ALA A 129 -23.51 -3.99 4.78
N ASP A 130 -23.79 -4.37 3.53
CA ASP A 130 -23.67 -5.74 3.03
C ASP A 130 -22.20 -6.15 2.87
N ASN A 131 -21.95 -7.47 2.90
CA ASN A 131 -20.64 -7.99 2.54
C ASN A 131 -20.37 -7.77 1.04
N VAL A 132 -19.17 -7.30 0.73
CA VAL A 132 -18.60 -7.43 -0.62
C VAL A 132 -17.83 -8.74 -0.66
N GLU A 133 -18.18 -9.61 -1.60
CA GLU A 133 -17.54 -10.90 -1.83
C GLU A 133 -16.16 -10.69 -2.47
N ASP A 134 -15.20 -11.53 -2.10
CA ASP A 134 -13.89 -11.58 -2.76
C ASP A 134 -13.70 -12.97 -3.37
N ASN A 135 -13.76 -13.02 -4.69
CA ASN A 135 -13.60 -14.23 -5.49
C ASN A 135 -12.24 -14.28 -6.20
N LEU A 136 -11.32 -13.37 -5.86
CA LEU A 136 -9.98 -13.31 -6.42
C LEU A 136 -9.05 -14.31 -5.71
N GLU A 137 -8.16 -14.97 -6.47
CA GLU A 137 -7.09 -15.80 -5.88
C GLU A 137 -5.92 -14.97 -5.34
N SER A 138 -5.87 -13.70 -5.73
CA SER A 138 -4.83 -12.72 -5.40
C SER A 138 -5.41 -11.61 -4.53
N PHE A 139 -4.52 -10.95 -3.80
CA PHE A 139 -4.76 -9.84 -2.89
C PHE A 139 -5.64 -10.15 -1.69
N GLU A 140 -6.74 -10.89 -1.81
CA GLU A 140 -7.66 -11.22 -0.71
C GLU A 140 -8.00 -9.97 0.12
N VAL A 141 -8.59 -8.96 -0.52
CA VAL A 141 -8.84 -7.65 0.10
C VAL A 141 -9.99 -7.80 1.11
N PRO A 142 -9.85 -7.31 2.35
CA PRO A 142 -10.89 -7.45 3.34
C PRO A 142 -12.21 -6.80 2.90
N SER A 143 -13.34 -7.47 3.17
CA SER A 143 -14.66 -6.88 2.92
C SER A 143 -14.83 -5.53 3.64
N ALA A 144 -14.25 -5.37 4.84
CA ALA A 144 -14.23 -4.10 5.56
C ALA A 144 -13.58 -2.93 4.79
N VAL A 145 -12.63 -3.21 3.88
CA VAL A 145 -12.07 -2.23 2.96
C VAL A 145 -13.01 -1.99 1.78
N MET A 146 -13.55 -3.08 1.21
CA MET A 146 -14.34 -3.03 -0.02
C MET A 146 -15.77 -2.49 0.17
N ARG A 147 -16.30 -2.46 1.40
CA ARG A 147 -17.62 -1.91 1.73
C ARG A 147 -17.70 -0.39 1.70
N THR A 148 -16.57 0.29 1.52
CA THR A 148 -16.52 1.74 1.35
C THR A 148 -15.74 2.07 0.08
N ALA A 149 -16.22 3.05 -0.68
CA ALA A 149 -15.59 3.46 -1.92
C ALA A 149 -15.77 4.96 -2.16
N ILE A 150 -15.08 5.46 -3.18
CA ILE A 150 -15.32 6.78 -3.75
C ILE A 150 -15.82 6.63 -5.18
N THR A 151 -16.65 7.58 -5.60
CA THR A 151 -17.08 7.72 -6.98
C THR A 151 -16.80 9.14 -7.47
N ALA A 152 -16.63 9.32 -8.78
CA ALA A 152 -16.58 10.66 -9.35
C ALA A 152 -17.90 11.41 -9.04
N ALA A 153 -17.80 12.68 -8.60
CA ALA A 153 -18.98 13.50 -8.33
C ALA A 153 -19.75 13.86 -9.61
N ASN A 154 -19.06 13.89 -10.75
CA ASN A 154 -19.63 14.07 -12.08
C ASN A 154 -18.71 13.47 -13.14
N THR A 155 -19.22 13.28 -14.36
CA THR A 155 -18.48 12.67 -15.47
C THR A 155 -17.30 13.53 -15.97
N SER A 156 -17.30 14.83 -15.68
CA SER A 156 -16.20 15.75 -16.03
C SER A 156 -15.07 15.79 -15.00
N SER A 157 -15.22 15.12 -13.86
CA SER A 157 -14.24 15.10 -12.75
C SER A 157 -13.74 13.69 -12.47
N PRO A 158 -12.79 13.17 -13.27
CA PRO A 158 -12.23 11.85 -13.03
C PRO A 158 -11.52 11.77 -11.68
N ILE A 159 -11.55 10.58 -11.08
CA ILE A 159 -10.71 10.27 -9.92
C ILE A 159 -9.25 10.21 -10.40
N ARG A 160 -8.39 11.00 -9.76
CA ARG A 160 -6.97 11.09 -10.09
C ARG A 160 -6.14 11.00 -8.83
N PHE A 161 -5.06 10.24 -8.93
CA PHE A 161 -4.03 10.14 -7.91
C PHE A 161 -2.69 10.44 -8.57
N SER A 162 -1.82 11.11 -7.84
CA SER A 162 -0.45 11.39 -8.27
C SER A 162 0.48 11.22 -7.08
N TRP A 163 1.63 10.64 -7.36
CA TRP A 163 2.76 10.59 -6.43
C TRP A 163 4.03 10.86 -7.22
N ASP A 164 4.97 11.54 -6.59
CA ASP A 164 6.29 11.73 -7.18
C ASP A 164 7.18 10.55 -6.81
N ALA A 165 7.95 10.06 -7.78
CA ALA A 165 8.95 9.06 -7.53
C ALA A 165 10.06 9.67 -6.66
N VAL A 166 10.23 9.16 -5.44
CA VAL A 166 11.29 9.62 -4.56
C VAL A 166 12.56 8.82 -4.84
N ARG A 167 13.67 9.52 -5.08
CA ARG A 167 14.99 8.89 -5.17
C ARG A 167 15.40 8.42 -3.77
N ASN A 168 15.84 7.17 -3.67
CA ASN A 168 16.65 6.76 -2.53
C ASN A 168 18.10 7.18 -2.84
N ALA A 169 18.74 7.90 -1.91
CA ALA A 169 19.94 8.71 -2.17
C ALA A 169 21.09 7.97 -2.89
N ASP A 170 21.20 6.65 -2.74
CA ASP A 170 22.24 5.81 -3.34
C ASP A 170 21.69 4.68 -4.25
N HIS A 171 20.37 4.64 -4.48
CA HIS A 171 19.71 3.56 -5.24
C HIS A 171 18.93 4.11 -6.44
N HIS A 172 18.93 3.36 -7.55
CA HIS A 172 18.15 3.71 -8.75
C HIS A 172 16.68 3.95 -8.41
N ILE A 173 15.99 4.81 -9.17
CA ILE A 173 14.54 5.02 -9.01
C ILE A 173 13.87 3.66 -9.16
N PRO A 174 13.27 3.09 -8.09
CA PRO A 174 12.62 1.81 -8.19
C PRO A 174 11.40 1.96 -9.09
N GLY A 175 11.11 0.94 -9.88
CA GLY A 175 9.88 0.91 -10.64
C GLY A 175 8.66 0.76 -9.72
N TYR A 176 7.55 1.41 -10.04
CA TYR A 176 6.35 1.43 -9.21
C TYR A 176 5.30 0.47 -9.77
N ILE A 177 4.69 -0.31 -8.87
CA ILE A 177 3.57 -1.19 -9.21
C ILE A 177 2.33 -0.66 -8.50
N TRP A 178 1.24 -0.52 -9.24
CA TRP A 178 -0.05 -0.09 -8.73
C TRP A 178 -1.03 -1.25 -8.72
N MET A 179 -1.96 -1.22 -7.77
CA MET A 179 -3.05 -2.17 -7.60
C MET A 179 -4.29 -1.37 -7.22
N LEU A 180 -5.34 -1.46 -8.02
CA LEU A 180 -6.62 -0.79 -7.80
C LEU A 180 -7.69 -1.85 -7.59
N TYR A 181 -8.51 -1.64 -6.57
CA TYR A 181 -9.59 -2.54 -6.18
C TYR A 181 -10.93 -1.85 -6.37
N PHE A 182 -11.89 -2.57 -6.91
CA PHE A 182 -13.19 -2.05 -7.29
C PHE A 182 -14.32 -2.95 -6.82
N ALA A 183 -15.47 -2.36 -6.53
CA ALA A 183 -16.75 -3.03 -6.33
C ALA A 183 -17.87 -2.01 -6.58
N GLU A 184 -19.01 -2.46 -7.09
CA GLU A 184 -20.22 -1.64 -7.11
C GLU A 184 -21.01 -1.89 -5.80
N LEU A 185 -21.33 -0.82 -5.08
CA LEU A 185 -21.96 -0.90 -3.76
C LEU A 185 -23.45 -0.51 -3.79
N GLN A 186 -23.90 0.10 -4.88
CA GLN A 186 -25.29 0.51 -5.08
C GLN A 186 -25.99 -0.47 -6.00
N ARG A 187 -27.11 -1.02 -5.52
CA ARG A 187 -27.92 -1.93 -6.33
C ARG A 187 -28.48 -1.18 -7.54
N ASP A 188 -28.50 -1.86 -8.69
CA ASP A 188 -29.03 -1.38 -9.97
C ASP A 188 -28.29 -0.15 -10.55
N ALA A 189 -27.16 0.25 -9.95
CA ALA A 189 -26.26 1.23 -10.54
C ALA A 189 -25.31 0.54 -11.52
N VAL A 190 -25.02 1.23 -12.63
CA VAL A 190 -24.01 0.80 -13.60
C VAL A 190 -22.99 1.91 -13.73
N ARG A 191 -21.72 1.57 -13.55
CA ARG A 191 -20.59 2.49 -13.67
C ARG A 191 -19.59 1.94 -14.66
N GLU A 192 -19.18 2.78 -15.59
CA GLU A 192 -18.23 2.46 -16.63
C GLU A 192 -17.15 3.53 -16.68
N PHE A 193 -15.89 3.10 -16.72
CA PHE A 193 -14.76 4.04 -16.78
C PHE A 193 -13.53 3.41 -17.44
N TYR A 194 -12.64 4.27 -17.90
CA TYR A 194 -11.31 3.90 -18.37
C TYR A 194 -10.30 4.11 -17.25
N ILE A 195 -9.27 3.25 -17.22
CA ILE A 195 -8.16 3.35 -16.27
C ILE A 195 -6.93 3.79 -17.05
N THR A 196 -6.34 4.92 -16.65
CA THR A 196 -5.10 5.44 -17.24
C THR A 196 -4.00 5.54 -16.20
N VAL A 197 -2.77 5.32 -16.64
CA VAL A 197 -1.54 5.45 -15.83
C VAL A 197 -0.56 6.27 -16.65
N ASN A 198 0.00 7.33 -16.06
CA ASN A 198 0.89 8.28 -16.75
C ASN A 198 0.31 8.85 -18.06
N GLY A 199 -1.01 9.00 -18.13
CA GLY A 199 -1.72 9.51 -19.31
C GLY A 199 -2.02 8.46 -20.38
N GLU A 200 -1.52 7.23 -20.24
CA GLU A 200 -1.76 6.14 -21.19
C GLU A 200 -2.83 5.17 -20.70
N LEU A 201 -3.54 4.52 -21.62
CA LEU A 201 -4.58 3.54 -21.30
C LEU A 201 -3.95 2.28 -20.69
N ALA A 202 -4.14 2.09 -19.38
CA ALA A 202 -3.53 1.00 -18.64
C ALA A 202 -4.35 -0.30 -18.70
N TYR A 203 -5.66 -0.18 -18.89
CA TYR A 203 -6.58 -1.30 -19.08
C TYR A 203 -7.31 -1.12 -20.42
N PRO A 204 -7.16 -2.05 -21.38
CA PRO A 204 -7.61 -1.84 -22.77
C PRO A 204 -9.14 -1.92 -22.95
N ARG A 205 -9.87 -2.30 -21.90
CA ARG A 205 -11.32 -2.45 -21.92
C ARG A 205 -11.97 -1.42 -20.99
N VAL A 206 -13.26 -1.16 -21.21
CA VAL A 206 -14.07 -0.44 -20.23
C VAL A 206 -14.15 -1.29 -18.96
N MET A 207 -13.89 -0.66 -17.82
CA MET A 207 -14.06 -1.29 -16.51
C MET A 207 -15.50 -1.10 -16.03
N THR A 208 -16.13 -2.19 -15.61
CA THR A 208 -17.47 -2.21 -15.03
C THR A 208 -17.42 -3.02 -13.74
N PRO A 209 -17.36 -2.39 -12.56
CA PRO A 209 -17.34 -3.11 -11.29
C PRO A 209 -18.60 -3.94 -11.08
N LEU A 210 -18.45 -5.12 -10.49
CA LEU A 210 -19.56 -6.02 -10.18
C LEU A 210 -20.23 -5.62 -8.86
N TYR A 211 -21.56 -5.75 -8.80
CA TYR A 211 -22.33 -5.46 -7.59
C TYR A 211 -21.93 -6.42 -6.47
N LEU A 212 -21.45 -5.86 -5.35
CA LEU A 212 -20.98 -6.56 -4.16
C LEU A 212 -19.95 -7.66 -4.43
N ALA A 213 -19.11 -7.49 -5.46
CA ALA A 213 -17.99 -8.37 -5.73
C ALA A 213 -16.71 -7.56 -6.01
N THR A 214 -15.63 -7.99 -5.40
CA THR A 214 -14.29 -7.40 -5.53
C THR A 214 -13.73 -7.74 -6.91
N ASP A 215 -13.22 -6.71 -7.58
CA ASP A 215 -12.40 -6.83 -8.77
C ASP A 215 -11.09 -6.06 -8.56
N ALA A 216 -10.03 -6.46 -9.26
CA ALA A 216 -8.72 -5.86 -9.13
C ALA A 216 -8.04 -5.67 -10.48
N ILE A 217 -7.59 -4.44 -10.75
CA ILE A 217 -6.76 -4.12 -11.91
C ILE A 217 -5.39 -3.66 -11.39
N TYR A 218 -4.32 -4.22 -11.93
CA TYR A 218 -2.98 -4.01 -11.40
C TYR A 218 -1.89 -4.13 -12.47
N GLY A 219 -0.75 -3.48 -12.21
CA GLY A 219 0.47 -3.65 -12.99
C GLY A 219 1.20 -4.94 -12.60
N LEU A 220 1.72 -5.66 -13.59
CA LEU A 220 2.67 -6.78 -13.36
C LEU A 220 4.13 -6.32 -13.33
N ARG A 221 4.41 -5.19 -13.98
CA ARG A 221 5.72 -4.56 -14.08
C ARG A 221 5.56 -3.06 -13.92
N PRO A 222 6.63 -2.36 -13.53
CA PRO A 222 6.65 -0.91 -13.56
C PRO A 222 6.26 -0.36 -14.95
N PRO A 223 5.45 0.72 -15.03
CA PRO A 223 5.21 1.40 -16.30
C PRO A 223 6.52 1.97 -16.84
N THR A 224 6.71 1.88 -18.16
CA THR A 224 7.86 2.41 -18.89
C THR A 224 7.81 3.93 -19.01
#